data_AF-A0A977KSA6-F1
#
_entry.id   AF-A0A977KSA6-F1
#
_cell.length_a   1.000
_cell.length_b   1.000
_cell.length_c   1.000
_cell.angle_alpha   90.00
_cell.angle_beta   90.00
_cell.angle_gamma   90.00
#
_symmetry.space_group_name_H-M   'P 1'
#
loop_
_entity.id
_entity.type
_entity.pdbx_description
1 polymer ?
#
loop_
_entity_poly.entity_id
_entity_poly.type
_entity_poly.pdbx_seq_one_letter_code
_entity_poly.pdbx_strand_id
1 'polypeptide(L)'
;MSKCLTENFALSSCYSENVKIHSHYQTKGKVERKMFICQECRSCFAETYGSVIAGLETPLSEIVKVLKARMEGIGLNAATRVFGTRKQKY
;
A
#
# COMPACT_ATOMS: atom_id res chain seq x y z
N MET A 1 -2.58 -15.60 7.95
CA MET A 1 -3.72 -15.18 8.80
C MET A 1 -3.66 -13.66 8.92
N SER A 2 -4.73 -12.97 8.53
CA SER A 2 -4.82 -11.51 8.67
C SER A 2 -5.04 -11.15 10.14
N LYS A 3 -4.16 -10.36 10.75
CA LYS A 3 -4.29 -9.93 12.16
C LYS A 3 -4.53 -8.43 12.23
N CYS A 4 -5.18 -7.98 13.29
CA CYS A 4 -5.23 -6.55 13.63
C CYS A 4 -3.84 -6.10 14.11
N LEU A 5 -2.93 -5.79 13.19
CA LEU A 5 -1.56 -5.35 13.48
C LEU A 5 -1.51 -3.83 13.63
N THR A 6 -0.65 -3.31 14.50
CA THR A 6 -0.41 -1.86 14.59
C THR A 6 1.07 -1.60 14.82
N GLU A 7 1.67 -0.89 13.88
CA GLU A 7 2.74 0.07 14.13
C GLU A 7 2.40 1.30 13.27
N ASN A 8 1.83 2.32 13.92
CA ASN A 8 1.53 3.67 13.43
C ASN A 8 0.16 3.97 12.79
N PHE A 9 -0.40 5.07 13.32
CA PHE A 9 -1.58 5.85 12.92
C PHE A 9 -2.99 5.30 13.26
N ALA A 10 -3.39 5.56 14.52
CA ALA A 10 -4.75 5.93 14.93
C ALA A 10 -5.88 4.87 14.88
N LEU A 11 -5.59 3.59 15.06
CA LEU A 11 -6.64 2.56 15.18
C LEU A 11 -6.39 1.67 16.41
N SER A 12 -7.43 1.38 17.19
CA SER A 12 -7.33 0.64 18.45
C SER A 12 -6.73 -0.75 18.24
N SER A 13 -5.60 -0.98 18.92
CA SER A 13 -4.74 -2.16 18.81
C SER A 13 -5.21 -3.25 19.77
N CYS A 14 -5.88 -4.30 19.27
CA CYS A 14 -6.23 -5.47 20.09
C CYS A 14 -5.45 -6.74 19.72
N TYR A 15 -4.66 -6.73 18.64
CA TYR A 15 -3.87 -7.88 18.15
C TYR A 15 -4.67 -9.16 17.85
N SER A 16 -6.00 -9.07 17.86
CA SER A 16 -6.88 -10.20 17.60
C SER A 16 -6.71 -10.76 16.18
N GLU A 17 -6.81 -12.09 16.08
CA GLU A 17 -6.90 -12.83 14.82
C GLU A 17 -8.36 -12.99 14.37
N ASN A 18 -9.33 -12.59 15.19
CA ASN A 18 -10.75 -12.65 14.90
C ASN A 18 -11.16 -11.53 13.95
N VAL A 19 -10.83 -11.70 12.68
CA VAL A 19 -11.00 -10.71 11.61
C VAL A 19 -11.92 -11.27 10.53
N LYS A 20 -12.85 -10.45 10.04
CA LYS A 20 -13.76 -10.80 8.93
C LYS A 20 -13.64 -9.81 7.78
N ILE A 21 -14.07 -10.24 6.60
CA ILE A 21 -14.24 -9.34 5.45
C ILE A 21 -15.45 -8.45 5.73
N HIS A 22 -15.23 -7.14 5.74
CA HIS A 22 -16.27 -6.13 5.90
C HIS A 22 -16.89 -5.76 4.55
N SER A 23 -16.06 -5.50 3.55
CA SER A 23 -16.47 -5.07 2.22
C SER A 23 -15.39 -5.35 1.17
N HIS A 24 -15.78 -5.24 -0.10
CA HIS A 24 -14.87 -5.23 -1.24
C HIS A 24 -14.85 -3.82 -1.84
N TYR A 25 -13.70 -3.39 -2.34
CA TYR A 25 -13.55 -2.10 -3.02
C TYR A 25 -12.66 -2.24 -4.26
N GLN A 26 -12.92 -1.39 -5.24
CA GLN A 26 -12.11 -1.30 -6.45
C GLN A 26 -10.99 -0.29 -6.24
N THR A 27 -9.75 -0.70 -6.49
CA THR A 27 -8.62 0.21 -6.52
C THR A 27 -8.62 1.03 -7.81
N LYS A 28 -7.86 2.13 -7.86
CA LYS A 28 -7.67 2.93 -9.09
C LYS A 28 -7.16 2.10 -10.28
N GLY A 29 -6.46 1.00 -10.01
CA GLY A 29 -6.00 0.04 -11.02
C GLY A 29 -7.05 -1.00 -11.44
N LYS A 30 -8.33 -0.85 -11.07
CA LYS A 30 -9.43 -1.83 -11.32
C LYS A 30 -9.17 -3.23 -10.75
N VAL A 31 -8.31 -3.30 -9.73
CA VAL A 31 -8.11 -4.54 -8.96
C VAL A 31 -9.03 -4.49 -7.75
N GLU A 32 -9.84 -5.52 -7.57
CA GLU A 32 -10.68 -5.69 -6.39
C GLU A 32 -9.83 -6.03 -5.17
N ARG A 33 -10.13 -5.39 -4.04
CA ARG A 33 -9.48 -5.64 -2.75
C ARG A 33 -10.46 -5.70 -1.62
N LYS A 34 -10.03 -6.32 -0.52
CA LYS A 34 -10.85 -6.53 0.67
C LYS A 34 -10.59 -5.47 1.73
N MET A 35 -11.64 -5.02 2.39
CA MET A 35 -11.58 -4.33 3.67
C MET A 35 -11.89 -5.36 4.76
N PHE A 36 -11.07 -5.37 5.80
CA PHE A 36 -11.22 -6.23 6.95
C PHE A 36 -11.78 -5.45 8.14
N ILE A 37 -12.51 -6.14 9.02
CA ILE A 37 -12.97 -5.61 10.30
C ILE A 37 -12.64 -6.60 11.42
N CYS A 38 -11.98 -6.11 12.47
CA CYS A 38 -11.75 -6.87 13.68
C CYS A 38 -13.05 -7.02 14.47
N GLN A 39 -13.37 -8.23 14.94
CA GLN A 39 -14.58 -8.47 15.73
C GLN A 39 -14.44 -8.04 17.20
N GLU A 40 -13.23 -7.84 17.70
CA GLU A 40 -12.98 -7.43 19.09
C GLU A 40 -12.97 -5.90 19.24
N CYS A 41 -12.08 -5.21 18.53
CA CYS A 41 -11.95 -3.75 18.65
C CYS A 41 -12.77 -2.97 17.61
N ARG A 42 -13.44 -3.66 16.67
CA ARG A 42 -14.23 -3.08 15.57
C ARG A 42 -13.45 -2.16 14.61
N SER A 43 -12.12 -2.22 14.66
CA SER A 43 -11.23 -1.52 13.75
C SER A 43 -11.33 -2.08 12.32
N CYS A 44 -11.47 -1.19 11.34
CA CYS A 44 -11.47 -1.53 9.92
C CYS A 44 -10.12 -1.22 9.28
N PHE A 45 -9.58 -2.15 8.49
CA PHE A 45 -8.29 -1.98 7.82
C PHE A 45 -8.27 -2.62 6.44
N ALA A 46 -7.51 -2.01 5.53
CA ALA A 46 -7.38 -2.49 4.16
C ALA A 46 -6.57 -3.80 4.09
N GLU A 47 -6.77 -4.59 3.04
CA GLU A 47 -5.99 -5.81 2.80
C GLU A 47 -4.47 -5.60 2.74
N THR A 48 -4.03 -4.45 2.23
CA THR A 48 -2.60 -4.12 2.16
C THR A 48 -2.06 -3.49 3.44
N TYR A 49 -2.88 -3.31 4.46
CA TYR A 49 -2.47 -2.69 5.72
C TYR A 49 -1.39 -3.53 6.41
N GLY A 50 -0.35 -2.88 6.93
CA GLY A 50 0.80 -3.55 7.55
C GLY A 50 1.76 -4.26 6.58
N SER A 51 1.51 -4.22 5.27
CA SER A 51 2.48 -4.71 4.28
C SER A 51 3.55 -3.66 3.99
N VAL A 52 4.70 -4.07 3.45
CA VAL A 52 5.80 -3.16 3.03
C VAL A 52 5.32 -2.14 1.98
N ILE A 53 4.25 -2.46 1.25
CA ILE A 53 3.67 -1.58 0.22
C ILE A 53 2.53 -0.70 0.76
N ALA A 54 2.18 -0.82 2.05
CA ALA A 54 1.18 0.04 2.68
C ALA A 54 1.62 1.51 2.61
N GLY A 55 0.73 2.39 2.19
CA GLY A 55 1.03 3.83 2.11
C GLY A 55 1.91 4.27 0.94
N LEU A 56 2.28 3.36 0.01
CA LEU A 56 2.93 3.78 -1.22
C LEU A 56 1.96 4.62 -2.08
N GLU A 57 2.22 5.92 -2.17
CA GLU A 57 1.52 6.83 -3.09
C GLU A 57 1.87 6.53 -4.56
N THR A 58 3.13 6.19 -4.81
CA THR A 58 3.64 5.84 -6.13
C THR A 58 3.20 4.42 -6.49
N PRO A 59 2.53 4.21 -7.65
CA PRO A 59 2.15 2.88 -8.09
C PRO A 59 3.37 1.94 -8.22
N LEU A 60 3.22 0.68 -7.80
CA LEU A 60 4.27 -0.33 -7.88
C LEU A 60 4.83 -0.49 -9.30
N SER A 61 3.99 -0.36 -10.33
CA SER A 61 4.41 -0.41 -11.73
C SER A 61 5.45 0.65 -12.07
N GLU A 62 5.32 1.86 -11.51
CA GLU A 62 6.29 2.94 -11.74
C GLU A 62 7.59 2.67 -11.00
N ILE A 63 7.52 2.15 -9.76
CA ILE A 63 8.70 1.73 -9.00
C ILE A 63 9.47 0.65 -9.78
N VAL A 64 8.78 -0.36 -10.31
CA VAL A 64 9.39 -1.44 -11.10
C VAL A 64 10.05 -0.92 -12.38
N LYS A 65 9.44 0.04 -13.09
CA LYS A 65 10.05 0.65 -14.29
C LYS A 65 11.39 1.32 -13.97
N VAL A 66 11.44 2.11 -12.89
CA VAL A 66 12.67 2.80 -12.47
C VAL A 66 13.75 1.79 -12.08
N LEU A 67 13.38 0.73 -11.34
CA LEU A 67 14.33 -0.31 -10.95
C LEU A 67 14.89 -1.07 -12.17
N LYS A 68 14.05 -1.42 -13.14
CA LYS A 68 14.51 -2.07 -14.39
C LYS A 68 15.49 -1.19 -15.16
N ALA A 69 15.12 0.06 -15.41
CA ALA A 69 16.00 1.03 -16.07
C ALA A 69 17.37 1.14 -15.37
N ARG A 70 17.36 1.15 -14.03
CA ARG A 70 18.60 1.20 -13.25
C ARG A 70 19.46 -0.05 -13.43
N MET A 71 18.84 -1.24 -13.43
CA MET A 71 19.53 -2.51 -13.69
C MET A 71 20.07 -2.59 -15.12
N GLU A 72 19.42 -1.94 -16.07
CA GLU A 72 19.84 -1.81 -17.47
C GLU A 72 20.96 -0.76 -17.68
N GLY A 73 21.46 -0.15 -16.60
CA GLY A 73 22.62 0.74 -16.63
C GLY A 73 22.29 2.23 -16.62
N ILE A 74 21.01 2.63 -16.55
CA ILE A 74 20.65 4.05 -16.43
C ILE A 74 21.15 4.59 -15.08
N GLY A 75 21.96 5.65 -15.12
CA GLY A 75 22.43 6.38 -13.93
C GLY A 75 21.27 6.99 -13.14
N LEU A 76 21.39 7.12 -11.81
CA LEU A 76 20.33 7.71 -10.96
C LEU A 76 19.87 9.08 -11.47
N ASN A 77 20.81 9.96 -11.80
CA ASN A 77 20.49 11.28 -12.34
C ASN A 77 19.73 11.22 -13.68
N ALA A 78 20.05 10.24 -14.51
CA ALA A 78 19.34 10.02 -15.77
C ALA A 78 17.94 9.43 -15.52
N ALA A 79 17.80 8.48 -14.59
CA ALA A 79 16.50 7.96 -14.17
C ALA A 79 15.60 9.06 -13.61
N THR A 80 16.12 9.97 -12.79
CA THR A 80 15.35 11.12 -12.27
C THR A 80 14.86 12.03 -13.40
N ARG A 81 15.63 12.22 -14.47
CA ARG A 81 15.19 13.00 -15.64
C ARG A 81 14.12 12.28 -16.46
N VAL A 82 14.19 10.97 -16.57
CA VAL A 82 13.28 10.15 -17.38
C VAL A 82 11.97 9.84 -16.66
N PHE A 83 12.04 9.50 -15.37
CA PHE A 83 10.91 8.99 -14.58
C PHE A 83 10.47 9.94 -13.45
N GLY A 84 11.20 11.04 -13.22
CA GLY A 84 10.85 12.00 -12.18
C GLY A 84 9.48 12.62 -12.44
N THR A 85 8.53 12.38 -11.54
CA THR A 85 7.24 13.07 -11.55
C THR A 85 7.37 14.38 -10.79
N ARG A 86 6.88 15.48 -11.38
CA ARG A 86 6.66 16.72 -10.61
C ARG A 86 5.56 16.43 -9.60
N LYS A 87 5.79 16.73 -8.31
CA LYS A 87 4.71 16.73 -7.32
C LYS A 87 3.60 17.65 -7.82
N GLN A 88 2.40 17.11 -8.02
CA GLN A 88 1.22 17.92 -8.28
C GLN A 88 0.84 18.56 -6.95
N LYS A 89 1.10 19.86 -6.79
CA LYS A 89 0.64 20.63 -5.63
C LYS A 89 -0.90 20.68 -5.70
N TYR A 90 -1.55 20.12 -4.67
CA TYR A 90 -2.95 20.38 -4.35
C TYR A 90 -2.98 21.36 -3.17
#